data_AF-A0A7S3BBI5-F1
#
_entry.id   AF-A0A7S3BBI5-F1
#
_cell.length_a   1.000
_cell.length_b   1.000
_cell.length_c   1.000
_cell.angle_alpha   90.00
_cell.angle_beta   90.00
_cell.angle_gamma   90.00
#
_symmetry.space_group_name_H-M   'P 1'
#
loop_
_entity.id
_entity.type
_entity.pdbx_description
1 polymer ?
#
loop_
_entity_poly.entity_id
_entity_poly.type
_entity_poly.pdbx_seq_one_letter_code
_entity_poly.pdbx_strand_id
1 'polypeptide(L)'
;SHAIVQLALKRRLPKAQEPTRRRLDRRSSSVSDEPAAPRYEVCGKFSFIDLAGNERGADTYDNDKQTRLEGAEINKSLLALKECIRALDMQSKHVPFRQSKLTEVLRDSFVGDSRTVMIACISPSASSCENTLNTLRYADRVKEISSEA
;
A
#
# COMPACT_ATOMS: atom_id res chain seq x y z
N SER A 1 -9.70 3.14 11.01
CA SER A 1 -8.32 2.88 11.47
C SER A 1 -7.78 1.64 10.78
N HIS A 2 -6.71 1.75 10.00
CA HIS A 2 -5.99 0.61 9.41
C HIS A 2 -4.52 0.72 9.84
N ALA A 3 -3.86 -0.39 10.14
CA ALA A 3 -2.43 -0.36 10.47
C ALA A 3 -1.60 -0.76 9.25
N ILE A 4 -0.56 0.03 8.95
CA ILE A 4 0.32 -0.20 7.82
C ILE A 4 1.76 -0.10 8.31
N VAL A 5 2.55 -1.16 8.09
CA VAL A 5 3.99 -1.20 8.36
C VAL A 5 4.71 -1.46 7.05
N GLN A 6 5.58 -0.54 6.64
CA GLN A 6 6.37 -0.66 5.41
C GLN A 6 7.87 -0.68 5.73
N LEU A 7 8.55 -1.72 5.24
CA LEU A 7 9.99 -1.88 5.31
C LEU A 7 10.58 -1.63 3.93
N ALA A 8 11.51 -0.68 3.82
CA ALA A 8 12.23 -0.39 2.60
C ALA A 8 13.68 -0.89 2.71
N LEU A 9 14.04 -1.84 1.86
CA LEU A 9 15.41 -2.33 1.74
C LEU A 9 16.20 -1.35 0.88
N LYS A 10 17.30 -0.84 1.44
CA LYS A 10 18.16 0.13 0.78
C LYS A 10 19.55 -0.44 0.60
N ARG A 11 20.01 -0.51 -0.64
CA ARG A 11 21.38 -0.88 -0.99
C ARG A 11 22.24 0.38 -1.06
N ARG A 12 23.40 0.35 -0.41
CA ARG A 12 24.40 1.41 -0.54
C ARG A 12 25.01 1.38 -1.94
N LEU A 13 25.01 2.52 -2.61
CA LEU A 13 25.66 2.66 -3.91
C LEU A 13 27.18 2.84 -3.73
N PRO A 14 28.01 2.27 -4.63
CA PRO A 14 29.44 2.52 -4.62
C PRO A 14 29.71 4.02 -4.81
N LYS A 15 30.77 4.53 -4.17
CA LYS A 15 31.23 5.90 -4.43
C LYS A 15 31.62 5.97 -5.91
N ALA A 16 31.07 6.93 -6.63
CA ALA A 16 31.54 7.22 -7.99
C ALA A 16 33.05 7.50 -7.90
N GLN A 17 33.86 6.75 -8.66
CA GLN A 17 35.27 7.09 -8.83
C GLN A 17 35.31 8.48 -9.45
N GLU A 18 35.99 9.42 -8.79
CA GLU A 18 36.29 10.70 -9.42
C GLU A 18 37.06 10.41 -10.72
N PRO A 19 36.61 10.94 -11.87
CA PRO A 19 37.38 10.81 -13.09
C PRO A 19 38.74 11.46 -12.82
N THR A 20 39.81 10.70 -13.03
CA THR A 20 41.20 11.13 -12.83
C THR A 20 41.40 12.46 -13.56
N ARG A 21 41.40 13.57 -12.81
CA ARG A 21 41.60 14.91 -13.35
C ARG A 21 42.97 14.95 -14.02
N ARG A 22 43.01 14.93 -15.34
CA ARG A 22 44.16 15.42 -16.10
C ARG A 22 44.37 16.87 -15.65
N ARG A 23 45.47 17.10 -14.94
CA ARG A 23 46.00 18.42 -14.56
C ARG A 23 45.92 19.36 -15.76
N LEU A 24 45.12 20.42 -15.65
CA LEU A 24 45.50 21.77 -16.07
C LEU A 24 44.55 22.80 -15.45
N ASP A 25 45.20 23.81 -14.89
CA ASP A 25 44.77 25.14 -14.49
C ASP A 25 44.01 25.41 -13.17
N ARG A 26 44.78 26.07 -12.31
CA ARG A 26 44.43 26.75 -11.06
C ARG A 26 43.43 27.88 -11.32
N ARG A 27 42.31 27.86 -10.60
CA ARG A 27 41.76 29.07 -9.96
C ARG A 27 40.96 28.70 -8.72
N SER A 28 41.26 29.41 -7.65
CA SER A 28 40.82 29.22 -6.27
C SER A 28 39.31 29.43 -6.08
N SER A 29 38.63 28.42 -5.56
CA SER A 29 37.51 28.59 -4.61
C SER A 29 37.64 27.49 -3.55
N SER A 30 37.65 27.90 -2.29
CA SER A 30 37.63 27.01 -1.13
C SER A 30 36.27 26.33 -1.05
N VAL A 31 36.10 25.25 -1.78
CA VAL A 31 35.00 24.30 -1.55
C VAL A 31 35.45 23.45 -0.38
N SER A 32 34.78 23.61 0.76
CA SER A 32 34.92 22.72 1.89
C SER A 32 34.66 21.29 1.40
N ASP A 33 35.67 20.43 1.43
CA ASP A 33 35.55 18.99 1.13
C ASP A 33 34.75 18.31 2.26
N GLU A 34 33.44 18.56 2.28
CA GLU A 34 32.51 17.75 3.05
C GLU A 34 32.35 16.41 2.32
N PRO A 35 32.66 15.27 2.98
CA PRO A 35 32.56 13.98 2.33
C PRO A 35 31.10 13.72 1.93
N ALA A 36 30.84 13.61 0.62
CA ALA A 36 29.50 13.36 0.10
C ALA A 36 28.85 12.18 0.82
N ALA A 37 27.68 12.43 1.40
CA ALA A 37 26.93 11.43 2.16
C ALA A 37 26.72 10.16 1.31
N PRO A 38 26.81 8.97 1.92
CA PRO A 38 26.59 7.72 1.21
C PRO A 38 25.20 7.72 0.53
N ARG A 39 25.17 7.44 -0.77
CA ARG A 39 23.93 7.31 -1.53
C ARG A 39 23.34 5.91 -1.33
N TYR A 40 22.03 5.85 -1.16
CA TYR A 40 21.28 4.61 -1.02
C TYR A 40 20.19 4.54 -2.09
N GLU A 41 19.99 3.35 -2.64
CA GLU A 41 18.94 3.04 -3.60
C GLU A 41 17.97 2.05 -2.95
N VAL A 42 16.66 2.27 -3.07
CA VAL A 42 15.65 1.31 -2.60
C VAL A 42 15.63 0.14 -3.57
N CYS A 43 15.99 -1.05 -3.09
CA CYS A 43 16.04 -2.27 -3.89
C CYS A 43 14.90 -3.26 -3.56
N GLY A 44 14.04 -2.93 -2.60
CA GLY A 44 12.86 -3.71 -2.29
C GLY A 44 11.97 -3.04 -1.25
N LYS A 45 10.69 -3.39 -1.24
CA LYS A 45 9.70 -2.93 -0.26
C LYS A 45 8.87 -4.11 0.20
N PHE A 46 8.70 -4.25 1.51
CA PHE A 46 7.83 -5.24 2.12
C PHE A 46 6.78 -4.52 2.99
N SER A 47 5.50 -4.82 2.80
CA SER A 47 4.41 -4.15 3.52
C SER A 47 3.54 -5.15 4.26
N PHE A 48 3.30 -4.91 5.56
CA PHE A 48 2.26 -5.58 6.34
C PHE A 48 1.11 -4.62 6.56
N ILE A 49 -0.11 -5.07 6.28
CA ILE A 49 -1.30 -4.24 6.30
C ILE A 49 -2.38 -4.99 7.06
N ASP A 50 -2.83 -4.40 8.16
CA ASP A 50 -3.95 -4.89 8.96
C ASP A 50 -5.15 -3.98 8.74
N LEU A 51 -6.21 -4.55 8.17
CA LEU A 51 -7.42 -3.82 7.81
C LEU A 51 -8.43 -3.94 8.94
N ALA A 52 -9.03 -2.81 9.34
CA ALA A 52 -10.23 -2.84 10.17
C ALA A 52 -11.35 -3.68 9.55
N GLY A 53 -12.26 -4.12 10.42
CA GLY A 53 -13.47 -4.82 10.05
C GLY A 53 -14.36 -4.01 9.10
N ASN A 54 -15.15 -4.75 8.32
CA ASN A 54 -16.07 -4.21 7.31
C ASN A 54 -17.54 -4.38 7.73
N GLU A 55 -17.80 -4.53 9.02
CA GLU A 55 -19.14 -4.61 9.58
C GLU A 55 -19.95 -3.35 9.27
N ARG A 56 -21.27 -3.53 9.10
CA ARG A 56 -22.16 -2.40 8.84
C ARG A 56 -22.44 -1.70 10.16
N GLY A 57 -22.56 -0.37 10.13
CA GLY A 57 -22.99 0.39 11.30
C GLY A 57 -24.39 0.03 11.82
N ALA A 58 -25.21 -0.64 10.99
CA ALA A 58 -26.50 -1.21 11.40
C ALA A 58 -26.36 -2.51 12.21
N ASP A 59 -25.23 -3.21 12.10
CA ASP A 59 -24.95 -4.46 12.83
C ASP A 59 -24.58 -4.19 14.30
N THR A 60 -24.34 -2.92 14.64
CA THR A 60 -23.97 -2.46 15.98
C THR A 60 -25.09 -1.61 16.57
N TYR A 61 -25.84 -2.18 17.53
CA TYR A 61 -26.77 -1.43 18.38
C TYR A 61 -25.98 -0.58 19.40
N ASP A 62 -26.44 0.65 19.68
CA ASP A 62 -25.91 1.56 20.73
C ASP A 62 -24.48 2.10 20.56
N ASN A 63 -24.08 2.44 19.33
CA ASN A 63 -22.86 3.23 19.13
C ASN A 63 -23.09 4.73 19.36
N ASP A 64 -22.20 5.35 20.12
CA ASP A 64 -22.19 6.79 20.29
C ASP A 64 -21.90 7.52 18.96
N LYS A 65 -22.01 8.86 18.96
CA LYS A 65 -21.76 9.65 17.75
C LYS A 65 -20.33 9.47 17.22
N GLN A 66 -19.34 9.32 18.09
CA GLN A 66 -17.94 9.22 17.71
C GLN A 66 -17.65 7.87 17.04
N THR A 67 -18.10 6.76 17.64
CA THR A 67 -17.95 5.42 17.08
C THR A 67 -18.62 5.29 15.71
N ARG A 68 -19.79 5.92 15.50
CA ARG A 68 -20.45 5.93 14.19
C ARG A 68 -19.65 6.68 13.13
N LEU A 69 -19.02 7.81 13.48
CA LEU A 69 -18.18 8.57 12.55
C LEU A 69 -16.91 7.79 12.19
N GLU A 70 -16.28 7.13 13.16
CA GLU A 70 -15.12 6.27 12.92
C GLU A 70 -15.46 5.07 12.04
N GLY A 71 -16.59 4.40 12.31
CA GLY A 71 -17.09 3.31 11.49
C GLY A 71 -17.44 3.75 10.05
N ALA A 72 -17.93 4.97 9.88
CA ALA A 72 -18.20 5.53 8.55
C ALA A 72 -16.89 5.75 7.76
N GLU A 73 -15.85 6.31 8.39
CA GLU A 73 -14.56 6.51 7.71
C GLU A 73 -13.83 5.18 7.43
N ILE A 74 -13.95 4.17 8.31
CA ILE A 74 -13.48 2.79 8.05
C ILE A 74 -14.18 2.21 6.82
N ASN A 75 -15.51 2.28 6.78
CA ASN A 75 -16.28 1.74 5.66
C ASN A 75 -15.99 2.47 4.35
N LYS A 76 -15.70 3.77 4.40
CA LYS A 76 -15.32 4.57 3.24
C LYS A 76 -13.97 4.14 2.64
N SER A 77 -12.94 3.91 3.45
CA SER A 77 -11.66 3.41 2.95
C SER A 77 -11.76 1.97 2.43
N LEU A 78 -12.52 1.11 3.10
CA LEU A 78 -12.76 -0.26 2.63
C LEU A 78 -13.61 -0.31 1.36
N LEU A 79 -14.58 0.59 1.20
CA LEU A 79 -15.35 0.74 -0.04
C LEU A 79 -14.46 1.20 -1.19
N ALA A 80 -13.61 2.21 -0.98
CA ALA A 80 -12.63 2.64 -1.99
C ALA A 80 -11.73 1.48 -2.43
N LEU A 81 -11.30 0.65 -1.49
CA LEU A 81 -10.49 -0.53 -1.78
C LEU A 81 -11.26 -1.57 -2.61
N LYS A 82 -12.53 -1.83 -2.27
CA LYS A 82 -13.42 -2.71 -3.04
C LYS A 82 -13.61 -2.23 -4.48
N GLU A 83 -13.80 -0.94 -4.68
CA GLU A 83 -13.94 -0.35 -6.00
C GLU A 83 -12.63 -0.44 -6.81
N CYS A 84 -11.47 -0.31 -6.17
CA CYS A 84 -10.19 -0.52 -6.86
C CYS A 84 -10.05 -1.95 -7.37
N ILE A 85 -10.35 -2.95 -6.53
CA ILE A 85 -10.26 -4.37 -6.94
C ILE A 85 -11.29 -4.73 -7.99
N ARG A 86 -12.52 -4.23 -7.88
CA ARG A 86 -13.54 -4.41 -8.93
C ARG A 86 -13.08 -3.81 -10.26
N ALA A 87 -12.48 -2.62 -10.24
CA ALA A 87 -11.98 -1.97 -11.45
C ALA A 87 -10.79 -2.74 -12.06
N LEU A 88 -9.91 -3.32 -11.25
CA LEU A 88 -8.80 -4.16 -11.70
C LEU A 88 -9.28 -5.48 -12.32
N ASP A 89 -10.20 -6.16 -11.66
CA ASP A 89 -10.87 -7.39 -12.13
C ASP A 89 -11.53 -7.17 -13.50
N MET A 90 -12.16 -6.02 -13.70
CA MET A 90 -12.76 -5.62 -14.98
C MET A 90 -11.78 -5.05 -16.00
N GLN A 91 -10.47 -5.04 -15.72
CA GLN A 91 -9.42 -4.43 -16.55
C GLN A 91 -9.76 -2.98 -16.98
N SER A 92 -10.38 -2.23 -16.08
CA SER A 92 -10.78 -0.84 -16.32
C SER A 92 -9.56 0.03 -16.63
N LYS A 93 -9.69 0.90 -17.64
CA LYS A 93 -8.66 1.89 -17.99
C LYS A 93 -8.28 2.79 -16.81
N HIS A 94 -9.22 3.06 -15.90
CA HIS A 94 -8.99 3.89 -14.72
C HIS A 94 -9.37 3.13 -13.45
N VAL A 95 -8.41 3.00 -12.53
CA VAL A 95 -8.58 2.41 -11.20
C VAL A 95 -8.50 3.52 -10.14
N PRO A 96 -9.52 3.71 -9.30
CA PRO A 96 -9.68 4.91 -8.47
C PRO A 96 -8.87 4.89 -7.16
N PHE A 97 -7.56 4.61 -7.23
CA PHE A 97 -6.69 4.51 -6.03
C PHE A 97 -6.63 5.78 -5.16
N ARG A 98 -7.08 6.94 -5.66
CA ARG A 98 -7.08 8.22 -4.93
C ARG A 98 -8.30 8.45 -4.04
N GLN A 99 -9.26 7.52 -4.01
CA GLN A 99 -10.48 7.65 -3.21
C GLN A 99 -10.24 7.53 -1.70
N SER A 100 -9.14 6.91 -1.27
CA SER A 100 -8.73 6.88 0.14
C SER A 100 -7.21 6.85 0.28
N LYS A 101 -6.70 7.23 1.45
CA LYS A 101 -5.26 7.11 1.75
C LYS A 101 -4.79 5.65 1.77
N LEU A 102 -5.66 4.73 2.20
CA LEU A 102 -5.39 3.30 2.18
C LEU A 102 -5.11 2.82 0.76
N THR A 103 -5.99 3.16 -0.19
CA THR A 103 -5.84 2.75 -1.60
C THR A 103 -4.67 3.43 -2.29
N GLU A 104 -4.30 4.66 -1.91
CA GLU A 104 -3.10 5.32 -2.43
C GLU A 104 -1.82 4.57 -2.04
N VAL A 105 -1.73 4.13 -0.78
CA VAL A 105 -0.60 3.36 -0.27
C VAL A 105 -0.53 1.96 -0.88
N LEU A 106 -1.69 1.33 -1.10
CA LEU A 106 -1.80 -0.01 -1.66
C LEU A 106 -1.58 -0.09 -3.17
N ARG A 107 -1.56 1.04 -3.88
CA ARG A 107 -1.45 1.09 -5.34
C ARG A 107 -0.32 0.20 -5.87
N ASP A 108 0.89 0.36 -5.34
CA ASP A 108 2.06 -0.39 -5.79
C ASP A 108 1.93 -1.90 -5.56
N SER A 109 1.10 -2.33 -4.60
CA SER A 109 0.85 -3.75 -4.33
C SER A 109 -0.06 -4.40 -5.38
N PHE A 110 -0.88 -3.63 -6.08
CA PHE A 110 -1.84 -4.15 -7.07
C PHE A 110 -1.43 -3.93 -8.52
N VAL A 111 -0.68 -2.87 -8.82
CA VAL A 111 -0.29 -2.52 -10.22
C VAL A 111 1.23 -2.38 -10.42
N GLY A 112 2.02 -2.52 -9.36
CA GLY A 112 3.48 -2.47 -9.46
C GLY A 112 4.09 -3.87 -9.64
N ASP A 113 5.41 -3.91 -9.81
CA ASP A 113 6.18 -5.15 -9.69
C ASP A 113 6.23 -5.57 -8.21
N SER A 114 5.17 -6.23 -7.77
CA SER A 114 4.95 -6.65 -6.39
C SER A 114 4.26 -8.00 -6.37
N ARG A 115 4.67 -8.84 -5.42
CA ARG A 115 3.92 -10.05 -5.07
C ARG A 115 3.04 -9.73 -3.88
N THR A 116 1.76 -10.00 -4.02
CA THR A 116 0.76 -9.64 -3.01
C THR A 116 0.03 -10.88 -2.53
N VAL A 117 -0.10 -10.99 -1.21
CA VAL A 117 -0.87 -12.05 -0.56
C VAL A 117 -1.98 -11.40 0.23
N MET A 118 -3.20 -11.89 0.04
CA MET A 118 -4.36 -11.51 0.84
C MET A 118 -4.76 -12.65 1.77
N ILE A 119 -4.92 -12.35 3.05
CA ILE A 119 -5.48 -13.28 4.04
C ILE A 119 -6.91 -12.83 4.35
N ALA A 120 -7.88 -13.67 3.98
CA ALA A 120 -9.29 -13.41 4.21
C ALA A 120 -9.73 -14.03 5.55
N CYS A 121 -9.92 -13.18 6.58
CA CYS A 121 -10.44 -13.60 7.87
C CYS A 121 -11.97 -13.67 7.83
N ILE A 122 -12.54 -14.84 8.15
CA ILE A 122 -13.98 -15.08 8.14
C ILE A 122 -14.45 -15.68 9.47
N SER A 123 -15.72 -15.46 9.79
CA SER A 123 -16.37 -16.06 10.96
C SER A 123 -17.14 -17.32 10.54
N PRO A 124 -17.05 -18.43 11.30
CA PRO A 124 -17.82 -19.65 11.03
C PRO A 124 -19.29 -19.55 11.48
N SER A 125 -19.67 -18.49 12.20
CA SER A 125 -21.01 -18.33 12.75
C SER A 125 -22.07 -18.09 11.68
N ALA A 126 -23.24 -18.72 11.82
CA ALA A 126 -24.37 -18.55 10.90
C ALA A 126 -24.85 -17.08 10.82
N SER A 127 -24.81 -16.35 11.94
CA SER A 127 -25.13 -14.92 12.00
C SER A 127 -24.18 -14.05 11.16
N SER A 128 -22.99 -14.55 10.82
CA SER A 128 -22.00 -13.85 10.01
C SER A 128 -22.01 -14.29 8.54
N CYS A 129 -22.96 -15.14 8.12
CA CYS A 129 -22.95 -15.76 6.79
C CYS A 129 -22.87 -14.73 5.64
N GLU A 130 -23.64 -13.64 5.71
CA GLU A 130 -23.59 -12.57 4.69
C GLU A 130 -22.20 -11.91 4.62
N ASN A 131 -21.62 -11.58 5.76
CA ASN A 131 -20.29 -10.98 5.85
C ASN A 131 -19.20 -11.93 5.34
N THR A 132 -19.27 -13.21 5.70
CA THR A 132 -18.36 -14.26 5.21
C THR A 132 -18.45 -14.40 3.70
N LEU A 133 -19.65 -14.46 3.11
CA LEU A 133 -19.85 -14.53 1.67
C LEU A 133 -19.28 -13.30 0.95
N ASN A 134 -19.50 -12.11 1.50
CA ASN A 134 -18.97 -10.86 0.95
C ASN A 134 -17.44 -10.85 0.93
N THR A 135 -16.80 -11.29 2.02
CA THR A 135 -15.34 -11.40 2.10
C THR A 135 -14.78 -12.41 1.11
N LEU A 136 -15.41 -13.59 0.98
CA LEU A 136 -14.96 -14.63 0.04
C LEU A 136 -15.10 -14.20 -1.43
N ARG A 137 -16.24 -13.58 -1.81
CA ARG A 137 -16.44 -13.02 -3.15
C ARG A 137 -15.39 -11.98 -3.52
N TYR A 138 -14.87 -11.28 -2.54
CA TYR A 138 -13.86 -10.27 -2.73
C TYR A 138 -12.47 -10.91 -2.86
N ALA A 139 -12.12 -11.87 -2.00
CA ALA A 139 -10.87 -12.62 -2.10
C ALA A 139 -10.74 -13.36 -3.44
N ASP A 140 -11.84 -13.92 -3.95
CA ASP A 140 -11.90 -14.59 -5.24
C ASP A 140 -11.49 -13.66 -6.40
N ARG A 141 -11.97 -12.40 -6.40
CA ARG A 141 -11.58 -11.40 -7.40
C ARG A 141 -10.12 -10.99 -7.31
N VAL A 142 -9.56 -10.93 -6.09
CA VAL A 142 -8.15 -10.55 -5.90
C VAL A 142 -7.19 -11.56 -6.50
N LYS A 143 -7.59 -12.84 -6.51
CA LYS A 143 -6.78 -13.92 -7.10
C LYS A 143 -6.44 -13.64 -8.56
N GLU A 144 -7.40 -13.17 -9.35
CA GLU A 144 -7.23 -12.95 -10.79
C GLU A 144 -6.34 -11.74 -11.12
N ILE A 145 -6.24 -10.77 -10.20
CA ILE A 145 -5.44 -9.55 -10.36
C ILE A 145 -3.92 -9.84 -10.26
N SER A 146 -3.52 -10.88 -9.53
CA SER A 146 -2.10 -11.18 -9.26
C SER A 146 -1.45 -12.09 -10.31
N SER A 147 -2.14 -12.38 -11.42
CA SER A 147 -1.78 -13.44 -12.38
C SER A 147 -0.74 -13.06 -13.45
N GLU A 148 -0.28 -11.81 -13.49
CA GLU A 148 0.63 -11.31 -14.56
C GLU A 148 2.04 -11.01 -14.04
N ALA A 149 2.63 -11.93 -13.25
CA ALA A 149 4.03 -11.87 -12.82
C ALA A 149 4.85 -13.06 -13.33
#